data_AF-A0A6N0JMA8-F1
#
_entry.id   AF-A0A6N0JMA8-F1
#
_cell.length_a   1.000
_cell.length_b   1.000
_cell.length_c   1.000
_cell.angle_alpha   90.00
_cell.angle_beta   90.00
_cell.angle_gamma   90.00
#
_symmetry.space_group_name_H-M   'P 1'
#
loop_
_entity.id
_entity.type
_entity.pdbx_description
1 polymer ?
#
loop_
_entity_poly.entity_id
_entity_poly.type
_entity_poly.pdbx_seq_one_letter_code
_entity_poly.pdbx_strand_id
1 'polypeptide(L)' 'MSWDALFSMQGHGPYLLGAYGVTLALIGLEAFVLWRRARARRAAPDARPARADGARP' A
#
# COMPACT_ATOMS: atom_id res chain seq x y z
N MET A 1 11.68 -29.37 2.07
CA MET A 1 12.76 -28.36 2.03
C MET A 1 12.49 -27.36 3.15
N SER A 2 13.37 -27.33 4.13
CA SER A 2 13.14 -26.78 5.47
C SER A 2 13.16 -25.26 5.48
N TRP A 3 12.02 -24.66 5.84
CA TRP A 3 11.94 -23.24 6.24
C TRP A 3 12.97 -22.90 7.33
N ASP A 4 13.34 -23.87 8.17
CA ASP A 4 14.43 -23.77 9.14
C ASP A 4 15.80 -23.47 8.52
N ALA A 5 16.12 -23.93 7.32
CA ALA A 5 17.44 -23.69 6.71
C ALA A 5 17.67 -22.22 6.34
N LEU A 6 16.60 -21.49 6.00
CA LEU A 6 16.66 -20.05 5.70
C LEU A 6 16.98 -19.21 6.94
N PHE A 7 16.57 -19.68 8.13
CA PHE A 7 16.89 -19.05 9.41
C PHE A 7 18.17 -19.61 10.04
N SER A 8 18.54 -20.86 9.70
CA SER A 8 19.68 -21.60 10.24
C SER A 8 20.99 -21.37 9.48
N MET A 9 20.96 -20.77 8.28
CA MET A 9 22.16 -20.30 7.57
C MET A 9 22.84 -19.16 8.35
N GLN A 10 23.70 -19.55 9.29
CA GLN A 10 24.93 -18.82 9.63
C GLN A 10 24.72 -17.40 10.19
N GLY A 11 23.63 -17.16 10.93
CA GLY A 11 23.38 -15.88 11.61
C GLY A 11 23.04 -14.70 10.68
N HIS A 12 22.85 -14.94 9.38
CA HIS A 12 22.50 -13.90 8.40
C HIS A 12 20.99 -13.80 8.14
N GLY A 13 20.19 -14.74 8.67
CA GLY A 13 18.72 -14.71 8.65
C GLY A 13 18.10 -13.36 9.08
N PRO A 14 18.52 -12.73 10.21
CA PRO A 14 17.99 -11.42 10.59
C PRO A 14 18.37 -10.30 9.62
N TYR A 15 19.52 -10.40 8.97
CA TYR A 15 19.97 -9.41 7.98
C TYR A 15 19.19 -9.53 6.67
N LEU A 16 18.90 -10.75 6.21
CA LEU A 16 18.01 -11.00 5.07
C LEU A 16 16.59 -10.54 5.37
N LEU A 17 16.06 -10.91 6.55
CA LEU A 17 14.73 -10.49 6.99
C LEU A 17 14.65 -8.96 7.14
N GLY A 18 15.72 -8.32 7.59
CA GLY A 18 15.85 -6.87 7.64
C GLY A 18 15.86 -6.24 6.24
N ALA A 19 16.77 -6.66 5.36
CA ALA A 19 16.92 -6.07 4.03
C ALA A 19 15.65 -6.23 3.18
N TYR A 20 15.14 -7.46 3.06
CA TYR A 20 13.98 -7.75 2.23
C TYR A 20 12.66 -7.36 2.92
N GLY A 21 12.59 -7.50 4.25
CA GLY A 21 11.41 -7.12 5.03
C GLY A 21 11.19 -5.61 5.09
N VAL A 22 12.26 -4.81 5.18
CA VAL A 22 12.15 -3.34 5.12
C VAL A 22 11.64 -2.89 3.76
N THR A 23 12.14 -3.45 2.66
CA THR A 23 11.62 -3.14 1.32
C THR A 23 10.13 -3.48 1.20
N LEU A 24 9.72 -4.67 1.68
CA LEU A 24 8.31 -5.07 1.69
C LEU A 24 7.45 -4.16 2.57
N ALA A 25 7.97 -3.74 3.72
CA ALA A 25 7.29 -2.80 4.62
C ALA A 25 7.11 -1.42 3.97
N LEU A 26 8.11 -0.91 3.27
CA LEU A 26 8.01 0.37 2.55
C LEU A 26 6.99 0.31 1.41
N ILE A 27 7.03 -0.75 0.61
CA ILE A 27 6.05 -0.96 -0.47
C ILE A 27 4.64 -1.10 0.10
N GLY A 28 4.48 -1.90 1.17
CA GLY A 28 3.21 -2.07 1.86
C GLY A 28 2.68 -0.78 2.47
N LEU A 29 3.55 0.04 3.05
CA LEU A 29 3.20 1.33 3.63
C LEU A 29 2.76 2.32 2.55
N GLU A 30 3.46 2.40 1.43
CA GLU A 30 3.07 3.28 0.31
C GLU A 30 1.72 2.85 -0.28
N ALA A 31 1.54 1.55 -0.55
CA ALA A 31 0.28 1.00 -1.01
C ALA A 31 -0.86 1.28 -0.01
N PHE A 32 -0.60 1.13 1.29
CA PHE A 32 -1.55 1.42 2.35
C PHE A 32 -1.92 2.90 2.41
N VAL A 33 -0.96 3.82 2.29
CA VAL A 33 -1.21 5.26 2.26
C VAL A 33 -2.05 5.64 1.04
N LEU A 34 -1.73 5.12 -0.14
CA LEU A 34 -2.50 5.35 -1.36
C LEU A 34 -3.91 4.80 -1.24
N TRP A 35 -4.06 3.57 -0.73
CA TRP A 35 -5.35 2.95 -0.47
C TRP A 35 -6.18 3.76 0.53
N ARG A 36 -5.58 4.22 1.64
CA ARG A 36 -6.25 5.06 2.63
C ARG A 36 -6.71 6.39 2.03
N ARG A 37 -5.88 7.04 1.21
CA ARG A 37 -6.24 8.29 0.51
C ARG A 37 -7.35 8.07 -0.50
N ALA A 38 -7.29 7.00 -1.28
CA ALA A 38 -8.34 6.63 -2.22
C ALA A 38 -9.66 6.30 -1.48
N ARG A 39 -9.58 5.60 -0.35
CA ARG A 39 -10.72 5.32 0.52
C ARG A 39 -11.33 6.60 1.09
N ALA A 40 -10.52 7.54 1.57
CA ALA A 40 -10.99 8.83 2.06
C ALA A 40 -11.67 9.66 0.97
N ARG A 41 -11.14 9.66 -0.27
CA ARG A 41 -11.78 10.32 -1.42
C ARG A 41 -13.10 9.69 -1.84
N ARG A 42 -13.26 8.37 -1.66
CA ARG A 42 -14.53 7.67 -1.90
C ARG A 42 -15.53 7.81 -0.75
N ALA A 43 -15.06 8.11 0.45
CA ALA A 43 -15.90 8.39 1.60
C ALA A 43 -16.37 9.86 1.64
N ALA A 44 -15.71 10.76 0.89
CA ALA A 44 -16.28 12.05 0.54
C ALA A 44 -17.45 11.78 -0.43
N PRO A 45 -18.71 12.05 -0.02
CA PRO A 45 -19.85 11.95 -0.92
C PRO A 45 -19.57 12.81 -2.15
N ASP A 46 -20.00 12.32 -3.32
CA ASP A 46 -20.02 13.04 -4.60
C ASP A 46 -20.30 14.54 -4.40
N ALA A 47 -19.25 15.34 -4.31
CA ALA A 47 -19.29 16.75 -4.67
C ALA A 47 -19.22 16.83 -6.20
N ARG A 48 -20.11 16.09 -6.89
CA ARG A 48 -20.51 16.44 -8.24
C ARG A 48 -21.51 17.57 -8.08
N PRO A 49 -21.16 18.83 -8.38
CA PRO A 49 -22.22 19.79 -8.66
C PRO A 49 -22.91 19.26 -9.92
N ALA A 50 -24.17 18.84 -9.76
CA ALA A 50 -25.09 18.44 -10.81
C ALA A 50 -25.47 19.60 -11.74
N ARG A 51 -24.50 20.41 -12.19
CA ARG A 51 -24.81 21.68 -12.86
C ARG A 51 -23.66 22.20 -13.70
N ALA A 52 -23.67 21.88 -15.00
CA ALA A 52 -23.21 22.78 -16.06
C ALA A 52 -23.54 22.34 -17.50
N ASP A 53 -24.24 21.24 -17.76
CA ASP A 53 -24.29 20.68 -19.14
C ASP A 53 -25.69 20.56 -19.74
N GLY A 54 -26.45 21.67 -19.83
CA GLY A 54 -27.66 21.59 -20.67
C GLY A 54 -28.61 22.77 -20.70
N ALA A 55 -28.33 23.86 -19.98
CA ALA A 55 -29.15 25.07 -20.09
C ALA A 55 -28.37 26.17 -20.80
N ARG A 56 -28.53 26.23 -22.14
CA ARG A 56 -28.63 27.44 -22.97
C ARG A 56 -28.41 27.13 -24.46
N PRO A 57 -28.97 27.94 -25.37
CA PRO A 57 -30.32 28.53 -25.43
C PRO A 57 -31.21 27.89 -26.52
#